data_AF-A0A3L8BDV9-F1
#
_entry.id   AF-A0A3L8BDV9-F1
#
_cell.length_a   1.000
_cell.length_b   1.000
_cell.length_c   1.000
_cell.angle_alpha   90.00
_cell.angle_beta   90.00
_cell.angle_gamma   90.00
#
_symmetry.space_group_name_H-M   'P 1'
#
loop_
_entity.id
_entity.type
_entity.pdbx_description
1 polymer ?
#
loop_
_entity_poly.entity_id
_entity_poly.type
_entity_poly.pdbx_seq_one_letter_code
_entity_poly.pdbx_strand_id
1 'polypeptide(L)'
;MNMSASQHIRYVSRMGDPNRRQLKPVRRLFRLMYGSDPHPSAAQMQDIERHMQMGDALADAVVQMYKDLPTGQGRKLVDQALEQGIASVDNAPQALIDLFAQIEDEPIWLDRDKLKLGCDVSRRVGPFGELVLRNMALMGGYLGGAAAKPLVFTGQLDRMTPRRLVETGKFWM
;
A
#
# COMPACT_ATOMS: atom_id res chain seq x y z
N MET A 1 -2.16 -6.27 -27.13
CA MET A 1 -3.26 -6.87 -26.34
C MET A 1 -2.66 -7.45 -25.07
N ASN A 2 -2.57 -6.66 -24.00
CA ASN A 2 -2.13 -7.16 -22.70
C ASN A 2 -3.29 -7.90 -22.04
N MET A 3 -3.17 -9.22 -21.95
CA MET A 3 -4.09 -10.02 -21.15
C MET A 3 -3.96 -9.58 -19.69
N SER A 4 -5.08 -9.17 -19.11
CA SER A 4 -5.20 -8.90 -17.67
C SER A 4 -4.76 -10.14 -16.89
N ALA A 5 -3.69 -10.01 -16.11
CA ALA A 5 -3.16 -11.07 -15.24
C ALA A 5 -4.22 -11.64 -14.26
N SER A 6 -5.33 -10.92 -14.08
CA SER A 6 -6.50 -11.32 -13.29
C SER A 6 -7.21 -12.56 -13.82
N GLN A 7 -7.04 -12.94 -15.10
CA GLN A 7 -7.78 -14.06 -15.71
C GLN A 7 -7.37 -15.46 -15.19
N HIS A 8 -6.27 -15.59 -14.43
CA HIS A 8 -5.78 -16.88 -13.93
C HIS A 8 -5.96 -17.12 -12.43
N ILE A 9 -6.42 -16.13 -11.66
CA ILE A 9 -6.64 -16.30 -10.20
C ILE A 9 -8.06 -16.83 -9.97
N ARG A 10 -8.20 -18.16 -9.80
CA ARG A 10 -9.50 -18.80 -9.60
C ARG A 10 -10.07 -18.66 -8.17
N TYR A 11 -9.23 -18.35 -7.17
CA TYR A 11 -9.64 -18.11 -5.77
C TYR A 11 -8.48 -17.54 -4.93
N VAL A 12 -8.76 -16.64 -3.99
CA VAL A 12 -7.76 -16.10 -3.05
C VAL A 12 -7.59 -17.02 -1.84
N SER A 13 -6.68 -17.99 -1.94
CA SER A 13 -6.42 -18.97 -0.86
C SER A 13 -5.98 -18.37 0.48
N ARG A 14 -5.53 -17.10 0.50
CA ARG A 14 -4.99 -16.42 1.68
C ARG A 14 -6.03 -15.74 2.57
N MET A 15 -7.30 -15.67 2.14
CA MET A 15 -8.39 -15.16 2.98
C MET A 15 -8.63 -16.04 4.22
N GLY A 16 -8.20 -17.31 4.18
CA GLY A 16 -8.49 -18.30 5.21
C GLY A 16 -9.98 -18.63 5.27
N ASP A 17 -10.39 -19.45 6.25
CA ASP A 17 -11.81 -19.66 6.52
C ASP A 17 -12.36 -18.50 7.38
N PRO A 18 -13.29 -17.67 6.87
CA PRO A 18 -13.97 -16.65 7.67
C PRO A 18 -14.95 -17.26 8.68
N ASN A 19 -15.51 -18.45 8.41
CA ASN A 19 -16.57 -19.08 9.19
C ASN A 19 -16.06 -20.07 10.25
N ARG A 20 -14.80 -19.91 10.68
CA ARG A 20 -14.16 -20.75 11.71
C ARG A 20 -15.07 -20.95 12.91
N ARG A 21 -15.40 -22.21 13.18
CA ARG A 21 -16.31 -22.58 14.28
C ARG A 21 -15.79 -22.09 15.64
N GLN A 22 -14.47 -22.04 15.85
CA GLN A 22 -13.87 -21.57 17.10
C GLN A 22 -14.15 -20.09 17.40
N LEU A 23 -14.50 -19.26 16.41
CA LEU A 23 -14.75 -17.83 16.62
C LEU A 23 -16.20 -17.53 17.03
N LYS A 24 -17.12 -18.50 16.91
CA LYS A 24 -18.55 -18.28 17.20
C LYS A 24 -18.84 -17.83 18.65
N PRO A 25 -18.20 -18.39 19.70
CA PRO A 25 -18.42 -17.93 21.08
C PRO A 25 -17.96 -16.47 21.28
N VAL A 26 -16.79 -16.13 20.76
CA VAL A 26 -16.22 -14.77 20.85
C VAL A 26 -17.12 -13.77 20.14
N ARG A 27 -17.59 -14.09 18.93
CA ARG A 27 -18.52 -13.23 18.17
C ARG A 27 -19.83 -12.96 18.92
N ARG A 28 -20.39 -13.97 19.60
CA ARG A 28 -21.59 -13.81 20.43
C ARG A 28 -21.35 -12.87 21.61
N LEU A 29 -20.20 -13.01 22.28
CA LEU A 29 -19.81 -12.12 23.38
C LEU A 29 -19.66 -10.67 22.91
N PHE A 30 -18.97 -10.43 21.79
CA PHE A 30 -18.83 -9.09 21.21
C PHE A 30 -20.18 -8.47 20.86
N ARG A 31 -21.08 -9.24 20.26
CA ARG A 31 -22.42 -8.77 19.93
C ARG A 31 -23.23 -8.39 21.18
N LEU A 32 -23.08 -9.15 22.27
CA LEU A 32 -23.74 -8.85 23.53
C LEU A 32 -23.19 -7.59 24.21
N MET A 33 -21.85 -7.44 24.23
CA MET A 33 -21.18 -6.34 24.93
C MET A 33 -21.19 -5.01 24.16
N TYR A 34 -21.02 -5.06 22.84
CA TYR A 34 -20.79 -3.89 21.98
C TYR A 34 -21.89 -3.69 20.93
N GLY A 35 -22.96 -4.49 20.96
CA GLY A 35 -24.06 -4.42 19.98
C GLY A 35 -23.67 -4.74 18.54
N SER A 36 -22.42 -5.15 18.29
CA SER A 36 -21.83 -5.30 16.96
C SER A 36 -21.05 -6.61 16.84
N ASP A 37 -21.10 -7.21 15.66
CA ASP A 37 -20.29 -8.39 15.32
C ASP A 37 -19.04 -7.90 14.56
N PRO A 38 -17.82 -8.10 15.09
CA PRO A 38 -16.60 -7.65 14.42
C PRO A 38 -16.27 -8.48 13.17
N HIS A 39 -17.04 -9.54 12.89
CA HIS A 39 -16.85 -10.35 11.71
C HIS A 39 -17.32 -9.61 10.45
N PRO A 40 -16.49 -9.55 9.38
CA PRO A 40 -16.90 -8.95 8.12
C PRO A 40 -18.16 -9.60 7.56
N SER A 41 -19.06 -8.80 7.00
CA SER A 41 -20.21 -9.29 6.24
C SER A 41 -19.76 -10.00 4.95
N ALA A 42 -20.68 -10.77 4.33
CA ALA A 42 -20.39 -11.42 3.05
C ALA A 42 -20.00 -10.41 1.96
N ALA A 43 -20.64 -9.23 1.92
CA ALA A 43 -20.30 -8.16 0.98
C ALA A 43 -18.88 -7.61 1.25
N GLN A 44 -18.54 -7.33 2.50
CA GLN A 44 -17.19 -6.89 2.86
C GLN A 44 -16.14 -7.96 2.55
N MET A 45 -16.46 -9.26 2.72
CA MET A 45 -15.58 -10.35 2.34
C MET A 45 -15.31 -10.39 0.83
N GLN A 46 -16.35 -10.17 0.01
CA GLN A 46 -16.20 -10.05 -1.45
C GLN A 46 -15.36 -8.84 -1.84
N ASP A 47 -15.55 -7.69 -1.17
CA ASP A 47 -14.74 -6.51 -1.40
C ASP A 47 -13.27 -6.78 -1.06
N ILE A 48 -12.97 -7.40 0.09
CA ILE A 48 -11.59 -7.74 0.44
C ILE A 48 -10.98 -8.68 -0.62
N GLU A 49 -11.71 -9.71 -1.04
CA GLU A 49 -11.25 -10.64 -2.08
C GLU A 49 -10.92 -9.91 -3.39
N ARG A 50 -11.79 -8.99 -3.82
CA ARG A 50 -11.59 -8.17 -5.02
C ARG A 50 -10.32 -7.32 -4.90
N HIS A 51 -10.14 -6.60 -3.79
CA HIS A 51 -8.98 -5.71 -3.61
C HIS A 51 -7.67 -6.47 -3.44
N MET A 52 -7.69 -7.71 -2.92
CA MET A 52 -6.48 -8.56 -2.88
C MET A 52 -5.96 -8.96 -4.28
N GLN A 53 -6.78 -8.84 -5.32
CA GLN A 53 -6.40 -9.10 -6.71
C GLN A 53 -6.20 -7.82 -7.52
N MET A 54 -6.39 -6.66 -6.91
CA MET A 54 -6.24 -5.36 -7.55
C MET A 54 -4.78 -4.92 -7.47
N GLY A 55 -4.19 -4.60 -8.63
CA GLY A 55 -2.91 -3.92 -8.73
C GLY A 55 -3.09 -2.42 -9.00
N ASP A 56 -2.00 -1.76 -9.39
CA ASP A 56 -2.01 -0.35 -9.78
C ASP A 56 -1.64 -0.24 -11.27
N ALA A 57 -2.67 -0.15 -12.12
CA ALA A 57 -2.49 -0.15 -13.57
C ALA A 57 -1.75 1.09 -14.10
N LEU A 58 -1.89 2.24 -13.43
CA LEU A 58 -1.22 3.49 -13.82
C LEU A 58 0.27 3.43 -13.44
N ALA A 59 0.58 2.97 -12.22
CA ALA A 59 1.97 2.74 -11.82
C ALA A 59 2.63 1.64 -12.66
N ASP A 60 1.91 0.55 -12.98
CA ASP A 60 2.40 -0.52 -13.85
C ASP A 60 2.74 0.03 -15.25
N ALA A 61 1.91 0.92 -15.81
CA ALA A 61 2.18 1.56 -17.10
C ALA A 61 3.46 2.42 -17.07
N VAL A 62 3.70 3.18 -15.99
CA VAL A 62 4.94 3.93 -15.79
C VAL A 62 6.15 3.01 -15.69
N VAL A 63 6.03 1.86 -15.02
CA VAL A 63 7.11 0.86 -14.97
C VAL A 63 7.36 0.25 -16.36
N GLN A 64 6.32 0.02 -17.18
CA GLN A 64 6.51 -0.44 -18.55
C GLN A 64 7.22 0.60 -19.41
N MET A 65 6.86 1.88 -19.29
CA MET A 65 7.51 3.00 -19.98
C MET A 65 9.02 3.05 -19.74
N TYR A 66 9.51 2.62 -18.57
CA TYR A 66 10.96 2.58 -18.31
C TYR A 66 11.74 1.71 -19.29
N LYS A 67 11.11 0.72 -19.94
CA LYS A 67 11.75 -0.17 -20.91
C LYS A 67 12.09 0.53 -22.23
N ASP A 68 11.36 1.60 -22.55
CA ASP A 68 11.51 2.35 -23.79
C ASP A 68 12.47 3.54 -23.63
N LEU A 69 12.97 3.77 -22.41
CA LEU A 69 13.84 4.89 -22.05
C LEU A 69 15.24 4.40 -21.69
N PRO A 70 16.29 5.23 -21.87
CA PRO A 70 17.61 4.92 -21.37
C PRO A 70 17.59 4.69 -19.85
N THR A 71 18.43 3.77 -19.38
CA THR A 71 18.51 3.37 -17.97
C THR A 71 18.56 4.56 -17.03
N GLY A 72 17.62 4.60 -16.07
CA GLY A 72 17.54 5.64 -15.05
C GLY A 72 16.84 6.93 -15.49
N GLN A 73 16.60 7.17 -16.78
CA GLN A 73 15.87 8.38 -17.21
C GLN A 73 14.42 8.35 -16.77
N GLY A 74 13.72 7.23 -16.93
CA GLY A 74 12.34 7.11 -16.48
C GLY A 74 12.17 7.45 -14.99
N ARG A 75 13.10 7.00 -14.15
CA ARG A 75 13.08 7.32 -12.72
C ARG A 75 13.30 8.82 -12.46
N LYS A 76 14.23 9.46 -13.19
CA LYS A 76 14.45 10.91 -13.08
C LYS A 76 13.21 11.73 -13.45
N LEU A 77 12.48 11.32 -14.49
CA LEU A 77 11.23 11.99 -14.87
C LEU A 77 10.17 11.89 -13.76
N VAL A 78 10.03 10.71 -13.15
CA VAL A 78 9.12 10.51 -12.01
C VAL A 78 9.55 11.36 -10.81
N ASP A 79 10.84 11.38 -10.47
CA ASP A 79 11.34 12.18 -9.35
C ASP A 79 11.10 13.69 -9.59
N GLN A 80 11.35 14.18 -10.81
CA GLN A 80 11.05 15.56 -11.19
C GLN A 80 9.56 15.88 -11.05
N ALA A 81 8.68 15.02 -11.56
CA ALA A 81 7.23 15.23 -11.47
C ALA A 81 6.75 15.18 -10.01
N LEU A 82 7.31 14.32 -9.16
CA LEU A 82 6.99 14.28 -7.72
C LEU A 82 7.41 15.55 -6.98
N GLU A 83 8.55 16.14 -7.33
CA GLU A 83 9.09 17.33 -6.66
C GLU A 83 8.49 18.64 -7.17
N GLN A 84 8.14 18.71 -8.45
CA GLN A 84 7.83 19.96 -9.16
C GLN A 84 6.49 19.93 -9.91
N GLY A 85 5.76 18.81 -9.86
CA GLY A 85 4.52 18.58 -10.60
C GLY A 85 4.76 18.14 -12.04
N ILE A 86 3.76 17.51 -12.65
CA ILE A 86 3.85 16.96 -14.01
C ILE A 86 4.07 18.04 -15.07
N ALA A 87 3.56 19.25 -14.85
CA ALA A 87 3.73 20.39 -15.74
C ALA A 87 5.19 20.84 -15.89
N SER A 88 6.08 20.42 -14.99
CA SER A 88 7.52 20.70 -15.08
C SER A 88 8.24 19.82 -16.11
N VAL A 89 7.63 18.71 -16.54
CA VAL A 89 8.27 17.72 -17.42
C VAL A 89 7.93 18.02 -18.89
N ASP A 90 8.89 18.60 -19.61
CA ASP A 90 8.75 18.87 -21.04
C ASP A 90 8.56 17.56 -21.83
N ASN A 91 7.56 17.54 -22.71
CA ASN A 91 7.20 16.37 -23.52
C ASN A 91 7.01 15.09 -22.68
N ALA A 92 6.35 15.22 -21.52
CA ALA A 92 6.10 14.10 -20.61
C ALA A 92 5.46 12.90 -21.33
N PRO A 93 5.97 11.67 -21.12
CA PRO A 93 5.34 10.47 -21.67
C PRO A 93 3.91 10.30 -21.16
N GLN A 94 3.02 9.77 -22.00
CA GLN A 94 1.59 9.64 -21.67
C GLN A 94 1.33 8.85 -20.37
N ALA A 95 2.08 7.76 -20.13
CA ALA A 95 1.92 6.98 -18.90
C ALA A 95 2.20 7.81 -17.63
N LEU A 96 3.13 8.75 -17.70
CA LEU A 96 3.45 9.65 -16.59
C LEU A 96 2.33 10.69 -16.42
N ILE A 97 1.81 11.24 -17.52
CA ILE A 97 0.68 12.17 -17.51
C ILE A 97 -0.55 11.51 -16.86
N ASP A 98 -0.90 10.30 -17.28
CA ASP A 98 -2.08 9.58 -16.80
C ASP A 98 -1.98 9.28 -15.30
N LEU A 99 -0.80 8.88 -14.81
CA LEU A 99 -0.56 8.67 -13.39
C LEU A 99 -0.70 9.98 -12.60
N PHE A 100 -0.09 11.06 -13.07
CA PHE A 100 -0.10 12.33 -12.35
C PHE A 100 -1.44 13.06 -12.40
N ALA A 101 -2.26 12.82 -13.43
CA ALA A 101 -3.65 13.27 -13.43
C ALA A 101 -4.45 12.72 -12.24
N GLN A 102 -4.10 11.51 -11.74
CA GLN A 102 -4.68 10.97 -10.51
C GLN A 102 -3.97 11.48 -9.26
N ILE A 103 -2.63 11.55 -9.26
CA ILE A 103 -1.85 11.94 -8.06
C ILE A 103 -2.11 13.40 -7.67
N GLU A 104 -2.24 14.28 -8.65
CA GLU A 104 -2.45 15.72 -8.41
C GLU A 104 -3.92 16.10 -8.18
N ASP A 105 -4.86 15.17 -8.38
CA ASP A 105 -6.28 15.37 -8.09
C ASP A 105 -6.55 15.32 -6.58
N GLU A 106 -6.83 16.47 -5.99
CA GLU A 106 -7.18 16.57 -4.57
C GLU A 106 -8.63 16.11 -4.35
N PRO A 107 -8.87 15.01 -3.61
CA PRO A 107 -10.22 14.51 -3.43
C PRO A 107 -11.11 15.50 -2.67
N ILE A 108 -12.39 15.60 -3.03
CA ILE A 108 -13.35 16.54 -2.42
C ILE A 108 -13.53 16.38 -0.89
N TRP A 109 -13.19 15.22 -0.34
CA TRP A 109 -13.28 14.93 1.09
C TRP A 109 -12.01 15.32 1.85
N LEU A 110 -10.95 15.73 1.15
CA LEU A 110 -9.68 16.08 1.75
C LEU A 110 -9.80 17.41 2.50
N ASP A 111 -9.29 17.40 3.73
CA ASP A 111 -9.35 18.54 4.65
C ASP A 111 -7.92 18.87 5.08
N ARG A 112 -7.38 19.96 4.54
CA ARG A 112 -5.98 20.36 4.75
C ARG A 112 -5.69 20.74 6.21
N ASP A 113 -6.67 21.24 6.94
CA ASP A 113 -6.50 21.56 8.36
C ASP A 113 -6.40 20.30 9.20
N LYS A 114 -7.20 19.27 8.89
CA LYS A 114 -7.06 17.95 9.52
C LYS A 114 -5.76 17.27 9.16
N LEU A 115 -5.28 17.38 7.92
CA LEU A 115 -3.96 16.87 7.52
C LEU A 115 -2.86 17.54 8.34
N LYS A 116 -2.87 18.88 8.42
CA LYS A 116 -1.91 19.63 9.22
C LYS A 116 -1.93 19.20 10.68
N LEU A 117 -3.11 19.08 11.28
CA LEU A 117 -3.27 18.60 12.64
C LEU A 117 -2.72 17.18 12.82
N GLY A 118 -3.00 16.28 11.87
CA GLY A 118 -2.47 14.91 11.87
C GLY A 118 -0.94 14.88 11.85
N CYS A 119 -0.30 15.73 11.03
CA CYS A 119 1.14 15.89 11.03
C CYS A 119 1.67 16.42 12.37
N ASP A 120 1.03 17.46 12.93
CA ASP A 120 1.44 18.07 14.19
C ASP A 120 1.31 17.11 15.38
N VAL A 121 0.28 16.26 15.40
CA VAL A 121 0.11 15.22 16.41
C VAL A 121 1.11 14.08 16.22
N SER A 122 1.33 13.62 14.98
CA SER A 122 2.27 12.54 14.69
C SER A 122 3.70 12.88 15.13
N ARG A 123 4.13 14.14 14.93
CA ARG A 123 5.45 14.62 15.37
C ARG A 123 5.62 14.63 16.90
N ARG A 124 4.54 14.74 17.69
CA ARG A 124 4.62 14.76 19.17
C ARG A 124 5.04 13.43 19.78
N VAL A 125 4.87 12.31 19.06
CA VAL A 125 5.21 10.97 19.56
C VAL A 125 6.73 10.83 19.77
N GLY A 126 7.52 11.59 19.01
CA GLY A 126 8.98 11.62 19.15
C GLY A 126 9.63 10.24 18.97
N PRO A 127 10.76 9.96 19.65
CA PRO A 127 11.50 8.71 19.52
C PRO A 127 10.69 7.45 19.89
N PHE A 128 9.65 7.57 20.71
CA PHE A 128 8.79 6.44 21.05
C PHE A 128 8.01 5.91 19.84
N GLY A 129 7.72 6.77 18.85
CA GLY A 129 7.07 6.37 17.60
C GLY A 129 7.95 5.38 16.83
N GLU A 130 9.24 5.67 16.72
CA GLU A 130 10.22 4.77 16.09
C GLU A 130 10.31 3.42 16.81
N LEU A 131 10.32 3.42 18.15
CA LEU A 131 10.36 2.18 18.94
C LEU A 131 9.13 1.32 18.71
N VAL A 132 7.94 1.92 18.64
CA VAL A 132 6.70 1.20 18.35
C VAL A 132 6.71 0.67 16.92
N LEU A 133 7.15 1.48 15.95
CA LEU A 133 7.23 1.07 14.55
C LEU A 133 8.19 -0.11 14.36
N ARG A 134 9.41 0.00 14.89
CA ARG A 134 10.44 -1.02 14.75
C ARG A 134 10.09 -2.31 15.49
N ASN A 135 9.59 -2.22 16.72
CA ASN A 135 9.45 -3.40 17.58
C ASN A 135 8.05 -4.03 17.49
N MET A 136 7.01 -3.26 17.14
CA MET A 136 5.64 -3.77 17.07
C MET A 136 5.11 -3.81 15.63
N ALA A 137 5.09 -2.67 14.93
CA ALA A 137 4.47 -2.61 13.60
C ALA A 137 5.24 -3.45 12.57
N LEU A 138 6.58 -3.37 12.56
CA LEU A 138 7.44 -4.13 11.66
C LEU A 138 7.32 -5.64 11.94
N MET A 139 7.43 -6.04 13.20
CA MET A 139 7.30 -7.45 13.59
C MET A 139 5.91 -8.02 13.25
N GLY A 140 4.86 -7.24 13.51
CA GLY A 140 3.49 -7.59 13.12
C GLY A 140 3.31 -7.66 11.60
N GLY A 141 3.90 -6.74 10.84
CA GLY A 141 3.86 -6.71 9.39
C GLY A 141 4.49 -7.97 8.76
N TYR A 142 5.56 -8.50 9.36
CA TYR A 142 6.18 -9.74 8.90
C TYR A 142 5.34 -11.00 9.15
N LEU A 143 4.35 -10.96 10.04
CA LEU A 143 3.35 -12.03 10.15
C LEU A 143 2.46 -12.08 8.89
N GLY A 144 2.35 -10.97 8.16
CA GLY A 144 1.63 -10.86 6.90
C GLY A 144 2.41 -11.45 5.73
N GLY A 145 2.17 -12.72 5.40
CA GLY A 145 2.85 -13.38 4.27
C GLY A 145 2.63 -12.74 2.90
N ALA A 146 1.64 -11.84 2.74
CA ALA A 146 1.42 -11.07 1.51
C ALA A 146 2.53 -10.04 1.28
N ALA A 147 2.93 -9.31 2.33
CA ALA A 147 4.01 -8.33 2.26
C ALA A 147 5.40 -9.00 2.39
N ALA A 148 5.55 -9.99 3.28
CA ALA A 148 6.84 -10.60 3.56
C ALA A 148 7.43 -11.36 2.35
N LYS A 149 6.59 -12.06 1.57
CA LYS A 149 7.07 -12.92 0.48
C LYS A 149 7.77 -12.12 -0.63
N PRO A 150 7.19 -11.07 -1.24
CA PRO A 150 7.88 -10.26 -2.23
C PRO A 150 9.23 -9.73 -1.73
N LEU A 151 9.28 -9.28 -0.47
CA LEU A 151 10.51 -8.76 0.13
C LEU A 151 11.61 -9.84 0.21
N VAL A 152 11.26 -11.08 0.57
CA VAL A 152 12.20 -12.21 0.57
C VAL A 152 12.58 -12.62 -0.85
N PHE A 153 11.61 -12.71 -1.77
CA PHE A 153 11.84 -13.14 -3.16
C PHE A 153 12.79 -12.21 -3.93
N THR A 154 12.79 -10.91 -3.63
CA THR A 154 13.74 -9.98 -4.24
C THR A 154 15.18 -10.19 -3.76
N GLY A 155 15.40 -10.96 -2.69
CA GLY A 155 16.71 -11.20 -2.06
C GLY A 155 17.28 -9.98 -1.33
N GLN A 156 16.58 -8.85 -1.33
CA GLN A 156 17.10 -7.60 -0.78
C GLN A 156 16.92 -7.50 0.75
N LEU A 157 16.03 -8.30 1.34
CA LEU A 157 15.98 -8.46 2.79
C LEU A 157 17.23 -9.13 3.37
N ASP A 158 17.99 -9.88 2.56
CA ASP A 158 19.24 -10.53 2.98
C ASP A 158 20.44 -9.64 2.67
N ARG A 159 20.49 -9.05 1.47
CA ARG A 159 21.65 -8.29 0.99
C ARG A 159 21.67 -6.81 1.42
N MET A 160 20.50 -6.20 1.64
CA MET A 160 20.35 -4.75 1.83
C MET A 160 19.50 -4.42 3.06
N THR A 161 19.43 -5.30 4.04
CA THR A 161 18.56 -5.18 5.22
C THR A 161 18.69 -3.83 5.94
N PRO A 162 19.91 -3.31 6.24
CA PRO A 162 20.04 -2.03 6.94
C PRO A 162 19.45 -0.87 6.12
N ARG A 163 19.66 -0.87 4.80
CA ARG A 163 19.12 0.14 3.90
C ARG A 163 17.59 0.08 3.83
N ARG A 164 17.02 -1.12 3.71
CA ARG A 164 15.55 -1.32 3.66
C ARG A 164 14.85 -0.88 4.95
N LEU A 165 15.50 -1.10 6.11
CA LEU A 165 15.01 -0.58 7.39
C LEU A 165 15.02 0.95 7.42
N VAL A 166 16.10 1.58 6.95
CA VAL A 166 16.18 3.05 6.87
C VAL A 166 15.17 3.62 5.88
N GLU A 167 14.97 3.00 4.71
CA GLU A 167 13.95 3.42 3.73
C GLU A 167 12.54 3.41 4.34
N THR A 168 12.20 2.36 5.10
CA THR A 168 10.90 2.28 5.80
C THR A 168 10.79 3.32 6.91
N GLY A 169 11.87 3.55 7.67
CA GLY A 169 11.91 4.59 8.69
C GLY A 169 11.71 5.99 8.10
N LYS A 170 12.37 6.30 6.97
CA LYS A 170 12.22 7.57 6.24
C LYS A 170 10.82 7.77 5.67
N PHE A 171 10.14 6.71 5.25
CA PHE A 171 8.76 6.83 4.74
C PHE A 171 7.80 7.38 5.80
N TRP A 172 8.05 7.12 7.09
CA TRP A 172 7.20 7.58 8.18
C TRP A 172 7.57 8.96 8.73
N MET A 173 8.86 9.34 8.69
CA MET A 173 9.37 10.60 9.25
C MET A 173 9.18 11.78 8.29
#